data_AF-A0A287HVV0-F1
#
_entry.id   AF-A0A287HVV0-F1
#
_cell.length_a   1.000
_cell.length_b   1.000
_cell.length_c   1.000
_cell.angle_alpha   90.00
_cell.angle_beta   90.00
_cell.angle_gamma   90.00
#
_symmetry.space_group_name_H-M   'P 1'
#
loop_
_entity.id
_entity.type
_entity.pdbx_description
1 polymer ?
#
loop_
_entity_poly.entity_id
_entity_poly.type
_entity_poly.pdbx_seq_one_letter_code
_entity_poly.pdbx_strand_id
1 'polypeptide(L)'
;MDFLEPALALDETHYHEGYRNGYDDGLVSGKEEGRQVGLKNGFQVGEELGFYQGCLDVWMSVIRLDQDAFSARVRKYMEQLAALVSNYPLSDPEDEQLQGMMREIRLKFSVITGSLGAKLGYEGRPTSSEQDIEDM
;
A
#
# COMPACT_ATOMS: atom_id res chain seq x y z
N MET A 1 46.46 -33.32 28.41
CA MET A 1 45.59 -32.13 28.32
C MET A 1 45.91 -31.48 27.00
N ASP A 2 44.95 -31.51 26.07
CA ASP A 2 45.08 -30.85 24.78
C ASP A 2 44.93 -29.35 25.02
N PHE A 3 45.96 -28.58 24.67
CA PHE A 3 46.02 -27.14 24.99
C PHE A 3 45.01 -26.30 24.20
N LEU A 4 44.37 -26.91 23.18
CA LEU A 4 43.39 -26.30 22.31
C LEU A 4 41.95 -26.40 22.84
N GLU A 5 41.66 -27.27 23.81
CA GLU A 5 40.30 -27.44 24.37
C GLU A 5 39.71 -26.12 24.92
N PRO A 6 40.44 -25.28 25.67
CA PRO A 6 39.91 -23.99 26.14
C PRO A 6 39.62 -23.00 25.00
N ALA A 7 40.40 -23.07 23.91
CA ALA A 7 40.20 -22.19 22.75
C ALA A 7 38.94 -22.60 21.95
N LEU A 8 38.71 -23.91 21.79
CA LEU A 8 37.52 -24.45 21.14
C LEU A 8 36.24 -24.17 21.94
N ALA A 9 36.28 -24.35 23.26
CA ALA A 9 35.15 -24.04 24.13
C ALA A 9 34.81 -22.54 24.10
N LEU A 10 35.83 -21.67 24.04
CA LEU A 10 35.64 -20.23 23.94
C LEU A 10 35.01 -19.83 22.59
N ASP A 11 35.47 -20.42 21.49
CA ASP A 11 34.91 -20.18 20.15
C ASP A 11 33.44 -20.60 20.07
N GLU A 12 33.11 -21.78 20.59
CA GLU A 12 31.74 -22.28 20.66
C GLU A 12 30.84 -21.36 21.51
N THR A 13 31.33 -20.85 22.64
CA THR A 13 30.58 -19.87 23.45
C THR A 13 30.33 -18.56 22.73
N HIS A 14 31.33 -17.99 22.07
CA HIS A 14 31.16 -16.74 21.31
C HIS A 14 30.26 -16.92 20.09
N TYR A 15 30.31 -18.09 19.43
CA TYR A 15 29.40 -18.42 18.34
C TYR A 15 27.94 -18.43 18.82
N HIS A 16 27.66 -19.12 19.93
CA HIS A 16 26.31 -19.17 20.51
C HIS A 16 25.85 -17.80 21.02
N GLU A 17 26.74 -17.02 21.63
CA GLU A 17 26.44 -15.66 22.08
C GLU A 17 26.15 -14.73 20.91
N GLY A 18 26.98 -14.74 19.87
CA GLY A 18 26.78 -13.95 18.66
C GLY A 18 25.48 -14.31 17.94
N TYR A 19 25.16 -15.61 17.84
CA TYR A 19 23.88 -16.06 17.30
C TYR A 19 22.70 -15.57 18.12
N ARG A 20 22.73 -15.71 19.45
CA ARG A 20 21.65 -15.27 20.33
C ARG A 20 21.45 -13.76 20.23
N ASN A 21 22.53 -12.99 20.31
CA ASN A 21 22.48 -11.53 20.21
C ASN A 21 21.92 -11.10 18.84
N GLY A 22 22.41 -11.70 17.75
CA GLY A 22 21.90 -11.39 16.40
C GLY A 22 20.44 -11.79 16.20
N TYR A 23 19.99 -12.89 16.80
CA TYR A 23 18.58 -13.30 16.78
C TYR A 23 17.69 -12.33 17.57
N ASP A 24 18.09 -11.97 18.79
CA ASP A 24 17.34 -11.05 19.64
C ASP A 24 17.25 -9.65 19.01
N ASP A 25 18.37 -9.14 18.48
CA ASP A 25 18.42 -7.86 17.76
C ASP A 25 17.58 -7.90 16.48
N GLY A 26 17.70 -8.98 15.69
CA GLY A 26 16.93 -9.17 14.47
C GLY A 26 15.42 -9.25 14.71
N LEU A 27 15.01 -9.87 15.82
CA LEU A 27 13.60 -9.95 16.22
C LEU A 27 13.04 -8.57 16.58
N VAL A 28 13.80 -7.75 17.29
CA VAL A 28 13.40 -6.39 17.65
C VAL A 28 13.36 -5.48 16.43
N SER A 29 14.43 -5.46 15.63
CA SER A 29 14.53 -4.62 14.43
C SER A 29 13.48 -4.99 13.40
N GLY A 30 13.33 -6.28 13.09
CA GLY A 30 12.38 -6.75 12.08
C GLY A 30 10.93 -6.43 12.44
N LYS A 31 10.57 -6.45 13.73
CA LYS A 31 9.23 -6.04 14.18
C LYS A 31 8.98 -4.55 13.96
N GLU A 32 9.96 -3.71 14.26
CA GLU A 32 9.84 -2.27 14.12
C GLU A 32 9.83 -1.85 12.64
N GLU A 33 10.72 -2.41 11.83
CA GLU A 33 10.76 -2.21 10.38
C GLU A 33 9.43 -2.63 9.73
N GLY A 34 8.94 -3.84 10.05
CA GLY A 34 7.66 -4.34 9.54
C GLY A 34 6.49 -3.41 9.90
N ARG A 35 6.48 -2.86 11.11
CA ARG A 35 5.47 -1.89 11.55
C ARG A 35 5.55 -0.59 10.75
N GLN A 36 6.75 -0.04 10.56
CA GLN A 36 6.95 1.21 9.82
C GLN A 36 6.54 1.06 8.35
N VAL A 37 7.00 -0.01 7.70
CA VAL A 37 6.67 -0.31 6.29
C VAL A 37 5.16 -0.53 6.13
N GLY A 38 4.54 -1.31 7.02
CA GLY A 38 3.10 -1.54 7.01
C GLY A 38 2.29 -0.26 7.16
N LEU A 39 2.70 0.64 8.07
CA LEU A 39 2.04 1.92 8.26
C LEU A 39 2.17 2.84 7.04
N LYS A 40 3.39 2.96 6.48
CA LYS A 40 3.66 3.77 5.29
C LYS A 40 2.82 3.29 4.10
N ASN A 41 2.86 2.00 3.82
CA ASN A 41 2.16 1.40 2.69
C ASN A 41 0.63 1.46 2.89
N GLY A 42 0.15 1.14 4.09
CA GLY A 42 -1.27 1.23 4.42
C GLY A 42 -1.83 2.64 4.29
N PHE A 43 -1.06 3.66 4.73
CA PHE A 43 -1.45 5.05 4.55
C PHE A 43 -1.55 5.43 3.08
N GLN A 44 -0.55 5.09 2.26
CA GLN A 44 -0.56 5.41 0.82
C GLN A 44 -1.75 4.77 0.09
N VAL A 45 -2.06 3.51 0.38
CA VAL A 45 -3.21 2.81 -0.21
C VAL A 45 -4.52 3.45 0.27
N GLY A 46 -4.64 3.73 1.57
CA GLY A 46 -5.83 4.35 2.15
C GLY A 46 -6.08 5.76 1.61
N GLU A 47 -5.03 6.56 1.43
CA GLU A 47 -5.10 7.90 0.86
C GLU A 47 -5.60 7.87 -0.60
N GLU A 48 -5.04 6.99 -1.43
CA GLU A 48 -5.46 6.85 -2.83
C GLU A 48 -6.92 6.36 -2.94
N LEU A 49 -7.33 5.38 -2.14
CA LEU A 49 -8.72 4.91 -2.10
C LEU A 49 -9.68 6.00 -1.60
N GLY A 50 -9.29 6.73 -0.56
CA GLY A 50 -10.05 7.84 0.00
C GLY A 50 -10.26 8.97 -1.02
N PHE A 51 -9.24 9.28 -1.82
CA PHE A 51 -9.34 10.23 -2.92
C PHE A 51 -10.39 9.80 -3.95
N TYR A 52 -10.36 8.54 -4.38
CA TYR A 52 -11.34 8.00 -5.33
C TYR A 52 -12.75 7.97 -4.76
N GLN A 53 -12.90 7.58 -3.50
CA GLN A 53 -14.18 7.59 -2.80
C GLN A 53 -14.74 9.02 -2.69
N GLY A 54 -13.93 10.00 -2.31
CA GLY A 54 -14.37 11.40 -2.21
C GLY A 54 -14.86 11.96 -3.55
N CYS A 55 -14.17 11.63 -4.66
CA CYS A 55 -14.63 12.01 -5.99
C CYS A 55 -15.98 11.36 -6.34
N LEU A 56 -16.13 10.06 -6.05
CA LEU A 56 -17.39 9.34 -6.25
C LEU A 56 -18.53 9.97 -5.44
N ASP A 57 -18.30 10.31 -4.18
CA ASP A 57 -19.31 10.90 -3.31
C ASP A 57 -19.83 12.24 -3.86
N VAL A 58 -18.93 13.07 -4.39
CA VAL A 58 -19.30 14.33 -5.06
C VAL A 58 -20.12 14.04 -6.31
N TRP A 59 -19.65 13.17 -7.21
CA TRP A 59 -20.37 12.87 -8.46
C TRP A 59 -21.74 12.23 -8.20
N MET A 60 -21.83 11.30 -7.25
CA MET A 60 -23.10 10.70 -6.84
C MET A 60 -24.04 11.73 -6.23
N SER A 61 -23.51 12.73 -5.52
CA SER A 61 -24.32 13.85 -5.01
C SER A 61 -24.91 14.70 -6.14
N VAL A 62 -24.15 14.94 -7.20
CA VAL A 62 -24.65 15.64 -8.40
C VAL A 62 -25.77 14.84 -9.08
N ILE A 63 -25.60 13.52 -9.24
CA ILE A 63 -26.64 12.64 -9.83
C ILE A 63 -27.95 12.69 -9.04
N ARG A 64 -27.87 12.82 -7.71
CA ARG A 64 -29.08 12.95 -6.85
C ARG A 64 -29.82 14.26 -7.07
N LEU A 65 -29.12 15.33 -7.43
CA LEU A 65 -29.71 16.63 -7.71
C LEU A 65 -30.24 16.73 -9.14
N ASP A 66 -29.50 16.17 -10.09
CA ASP A 66 -29.82 16.12 -11.51
C ASP A 66 -29.43 14.76 -12.09
N GLN A 67 -30.44 13.93 -12.39
CA GLN A 67 -30.23 12.58 -12.90
C GLN A 67 -29.57 12.58 -14.29
N ASP A 68 -29.71 13.66 -15.07
CA ASP A 68 -29.18 13.78 -16.42
C ASP A 68 -27.87 14.56 -16.49
N ALA A 69 -27.30 14.95 -15.34
CA ALA A 69 -26.02 15.65 -15.25
C ALA A 69 -24.85 14.89 -15.93
N PHE A 70 -24.93 13.56 -15.98
CA PHE A 70 -23.95 12.71 -16.65
C PHE A 70 -24.63 11.72 -17.59
N SER A 71 -23.93 11.29 -18.64
CA SER A 71 -24.44 10.23 -19.52
C SER A 71 -24.63 8.90 -18.77
N ALA A 72 -25.59 8.08 -19.23
CA ALA A 72 -25.82 6.75 -18.67
C ALA A 72 -24.56 5.87 -18.66
N ARG A 73 -23.68 6.04 -19.66
CA ARG A 73 -22.38 5.36 -19.74
C ARG A 73 -21.46 5.74 -18.59
N VAL A 74 -21.35 7.04 -18.29
CA VAL A 74 -20.50 7.55 -17.21
C VAL A 74 -21.03 7.13 -15.84
N ARG A 75 -22.36 7.17 -15.64
CA ARG A 75 -22.99 6.67 -14.39
C ARG A 75 -22.67 5.20 -14.14
N LYS A 76 -22.78 4.35 -15.17
CA LYS A 76 -22.39 2.93 -15.08
C LYS A 76 -20.90 2.76 -14.73
N TYR A 77 -20.03 3.62 -15.24
CA TYR A 77 -18.62 3.56 -14.87
C TYR A 77 -18.38 3.94 -13.41
N MET A 78 -19.07 4.96 -12.89
CA MET A 78 -19.03 5.38 -11.49
C MET A 78 -19.53 4.28 -10.55
N GLU A 79 -20.64 3.61 -10.87
CA GLU A 79 -21.16 2.49 -10.08
C GLU A 79 -20.15 1.34 -9.96
N GLN A 80 -19.54 0.97 -11.08
CA GLN A 80 -18.51 -0.07 -11.09
C GLN A 80 -17.24 0.37 -10.35
N LEU A 81 -16.85 1.66 -10.42
CA LEU A 81 -15.71 2.17 -9.64
C LEU A 81 -16.03 2.12 -8.14
N ALA A 82 -17.24 2.51 -7.74
CA ALA A 82 -17.69 2.41 -6.34
C ALA A 82 -17.66 0.96 -5.84
N ALA A 83 -18.08 0.00 -6.67
CA ALA A 83 -17.99 -1.42 -6.34
C ALA A 83 -16.54 -1.89 -6.14
N LEU A 84 -15.59 -1.45 -6.99
CA LEU A 84 -14.18 -1.81 -6.84
C LEU A 84 -13.56 -1.20 -5.57
N VAL A 85 -13.84 0.07 -5.28
CA VAL A 85 -13.33 0.76 -4.09
C VAL A 85 -13.92 0.13 -2.82
N SER A 86 -15.22 -0.17 -2.80
CA SER A 86 -15.88 -0.77 -1.64
C SER A 86 -15.47 -2.21 -1.36
N ASN A 87 -15.08 -2.97 -2.39
CA ASN A 87 -14.67 -4.36 -2.24
C ASN A 87 -13.15 -4.53 -2.10
N TYR A 88 -12.39 -3.44 -2.01
CA TYR A 88 -10.94 -3.50 -1.89
C TYR A 88 -10.54 -4.16 -0.55
N PRO A 89 -9.78 -5.27 -0.54
CA PRO A 89 -9.54 -6.05 0.67
C PRO A 89 -8.44 -5.40 1.54
N LEU A 90 -8.80 -4.37 2.31
CA LEU A 90 -7.88 -3.67 3.22
C LEU A 90 -7.34 -4.56 4.36
N SER A 91 -8.05 -5.65 4.68
CA SER A 91 -7.67 -6.57 5.77
C SER A 91 -6.76 -7.71 5.32
N ASP A 92 -6.55 -7.88 4.02
CA ASP A 92 -5.71 -8.93 3.45
C ASP A 92 -4.62 -8.32 2.56
N PRO A 93 -3.57 -7.72 3.16
CA PRO A 93 -2.52 -7.01 2.42
C PRO A 93 -1.64 -7.93 1.56
N GLU A 94 -1.73 -9.25 1.73
CA GLU A 94 -0.96 -10.25 0.99
C GLU A 94 -1.73 -10.80 -0.23
N ASP A 95 -2.96 -10.36 -0.46
CA ASP A 95 -3.75 -10.77 -1.62
C ASP A 95 -3.05 -10.34 -2.92
N GLU A 96 -2.65 -11.34 -3.72
CA GLU A 96 -1.99 -11.17 -5.01
C GLU A 96 -2.81 -10.32 -6.01
N GLN A 97 -4.13 -10.23 -5.80
CA GLN A 97 -5.05 -9.47 -6.64
C GLN A 97 -5.05 -7.97 -6.34
N LEU A 98 -4.56 -7.52 -5.19
CA LEU A 98 -4.58 -6.10 -4.75
C LEU A 98 -3.99 -5.15 -5.78
N GLN A 99 -2.86 -5.54 -6.38
CA GLN A 99 -2.20 -4.74 -7.42
C GLN A 99 -3.04 -4.67 -8.69
N GLY A 100 -3.72 -5.76 -9.05
CA GLY A 100 -4.67 -5.81 -10.16
C GLY A 100 -5.88 -4.90 -9.92
N MET A 101 -6.50 -5.01 -8.76
CA MET A 101 -7.65 -4.20 -8.36
C MET A 101 -7.31 -2.72 -8.34
N MET A 102 -6.16 -2.33 -7.78
CA MET A 102 -5.74 -0.94 -7.75
C MET A 102 -5.49 -0.39 -9.17
N ARG A 103 -4.88 -1.19 -10.06
CA ARG A 103 -4.75 -0.82 -11.49
C ARG A 103 -6.12 -0.63 -12.14
N GLU A 104 -7.08 -1.49 -11.84
CA GLU A 104 -8.44 -1.37 -12.38
C GLU A 104 -9.14 -0.10 -11.90
N ILE A 105 -9.08 0.18 -10.59
CA ILE A 105 -9.60 1.43 -9.99
C ILE A 105 -9.00 2.65 -10.69
N ARG A 106 -7.68 2.71 -10.83
CA ARG A 106 -6.95 3.80 -11.49
C ARG A 106 -7.37 4.00 -12.95
N LEU A 107 -7.45 2.93 -13.73
CA LEU A 107 -7.86 2.97 -15.13
C LEU A 107 -9.28 3.49 -15.27
N LYS A 108 -10.17 2.99 -14.41
CA LYS A 108 -11.57 3.31 -14.44
C LYS A 108 -11.86 4.75 -14.02
N PHE A 109 -11.13 5.25 -13.02
CA PHE A 109 -11.14 6.65 -12.65
C PHE A 109 -10.69 7.54 -13.81
N SER A 110 -9.59 7.19 -14.49
CA SER A 110 -9.09 7.92 -15.66
C SER A 110 -10.12 7.99 -16.81
N VAL A 111 -10.84 6.90 -17.06
CA VAL A 111 -11.92 6.88 -18.06
C VAL A 111 -13.06 7.83 -17.67
N ILE A 112 -13.43 7.87 -16.39
CA ILE A 112 -14.47 8.78 -15.91
C ILE A 112 -14.02 10.23 -16.06
N THR A 113 -12.84 10.59 -15.55
CA THR A 113 -12.35 11.97 -15.61
C THR A 113 -12.15 12.46 -17.04
N GLY A 114 -11.65 11.59 -17.94
CA GLY A 114 -11.58 11.88 -19.37
C GLY A 114 -12.94 12.08 -20.03
N SER A 115 -13.95 11.31 -19.63
CA SER A 115 -15.33 11.48 -20.12
C SER A 115 -15.99 12.76 -19.60
N LEU A 116 -15.59 13.23 -18.42
CA LEU A 116 -16.06 14.46 -17.79
C LEU A 116 -15.29 15.72 -18.24
N GLY A 117 -14.17 15.54 -18.96
CA GLY A 117 -13.25 16.64 -19.27
C GLY A 117 -12.58 17.24 -18.02
N ALA A 118 -12.58 16.51 -16.91
CA ALA A 118 -12.05 16.98 -15.63
C ALA A 118 -10.56 16.63 -15.52
N LYS A 119 -9.72 17.61 -15.17
CA LYS A 119 -8.30 17.38 -14.87
C LYS A 119 -8.14 16.97 -13.40
N LEU A 120 -8.65 15.79 -13.06
CA LEU A 120 -8.55 15.20 -11.73
C LEU A 120 -7.57 14.02 -11.78
N GLY A 121 -6.63 13.98 -10.85
CA GLY A 121 -5.64 12.93 -10.71
C GLY A 121 -5.15 12.84 -9.28
N TYR A 122 -4.82 11.64 -8.84
CA TYR A 122 -4.19 11.42 -7.55
C TYR A 122 -2.69 11.69 -7.68
N GLU A 123 -2.18 12.70 -6.97
CA GLU A 123 -0.78 13.14 -7.04
C GLU A 123 0.10 12.53 -5.92
N GLY A 124 -0.48 11.93 -4.87
CA GLY A 124 0.24 11.36 -3.73
C GLY A 124 0.96 10.03 -4.01
N ARG A 125 1.29 9.74 -5.28
CA ARG A 125 2.05 8.53 -5.61
C ARG A 125 3.52 8.79 -5.34
N PRO A 126 4.25 7.88 -4.68
CA PRO A 126 5.70 7.97 -4.65
C PRO A 126 6.20 7.94 -6.10
N THR A 127 6.78 9.05 -6.55
CA THR A 127 7.67 9.04 -7.71
C THR A 127 8.80 8.08 -7.37
N SER A 128 8.99 7.07 -8.22
CA SER A 128 9.89 5.95 -7.98
C SER A 128 11.39 6.32 -8.00
N SER A 129 11.80 7.43 -7.38
CA SER A 129 13.16 7.95 -7.52
C SER A 129 13.74 8.83 -6.38
N GLU A 130 13.10 9.06 -5.23
CA GLU A 130 13.68 10.01 -4.25
C GLU A 130 13.71 9.58 -2.77
N GLN A 131 13.32 8.35 -2.41
CA GLN A 131 13.30 7.94 -0.98
C GLN A 131 14.17 6.74 -0.61
N ASP A 132 14.87 6.13 -1.57
CA ASP A 132 15.78 5.01 -1.29
C ASP A 132 17.25 5.45 -1.15
N ILE A 133 17.56 6.76 -1.21
CA ILE A 133 18.94 7.29 -1.17
C ILE A 133 19.27 8.00 0.15
N GLU A 134 18.29 8.43 0.95
CA GLU A 134 18.58 9.18 2.20
C GLU A 134 18.84 8.29 3.43
N ASP A 135 18.57 6.99 3.35
CA ASP A 135 18.76 6.03 4.46
C ASP A 135 19.89 4.99 4.22
N MET A 136 20.84 5.27 3.30
CA MET A 136 22.05 4.46 3.08
C MET A 136 23.33 5.15 3.56
#